data_AF-A0A372FC56-F1
#
_entry.id   AF-A0A372FC56-F1
#
_cell.length_a   1.000
_cell.length_b   1.000
_cell.length_c   1.000
_cell.angle_alpha   90.00
_cell.angle_beta   90.00
_cell.angle_gamma   90.00
#
_symmetry.space_group_name_H-M   'P 1'
#
loop_
_entity.id
_entity.type
_entity.pdbx_description
1 polymer ?
#
loop_
_entity_poly.entity_id
_entity_poly.type
_entity_poly.pdbx_seq_one_letter_code
_entity_poly.pdbx_strand_id
1 'polypeptide(L)'
;MLENEVTHLDKRRVLPPVRKPVPWEDFYKQFRQHIVDEHNILNQRTIWLAISQSFFFGGYASVANAPKEAKSPIFAGQQDLLLWLIPSAALVACICIFFGVIARSISMHSLQKKFDLSGQFDENYPPIDAGKNVKMMEVFSVWILPIVFMITWIIILAKQFIHV
;
A
#
# COMPACT_ATOMS: atom_id res chain seq x y z
N MET A 1 45.26 -17.75 39.94
CA MET A 1 45.21 -18.76 38.86
C MET A 1 43.77 -19.23 38.75
N LEU A 2 42.79 -18.58 38.10
CA LEU A 2 42.76 -17.68 36.94
C LEU A 2 43.50 -18.21 35.72
N GLU A 3 43.13 -19.41 35.28
CA GLU A 3 43.27 -19.89 33.90
C GLU A 3 42.49 -21.20 33.80
N ASN A 4 41.86 -21.47 32.66
CA ASN A 4 41.17 -22.72 32.30
C ASN A 4 39.64 -22.77 32.41
N GLU A 5 38.94 -21.69 32.03
CA GLU A 5 37.50 -21.79 31.71
C GLU A 5 37.08 -20.97 30.47
N VAL A 6 37.98 -20.82 29.49
CA VAL A 6 37.71 -20.11 28.23
C VAL A 6 38.03 -21.00 27.02
N THR A 7 37.43 -22.19 26.92
CA THR A 7 37.63 -23.02 25.71
C THR A 7 36.53 -24.04 25.42
N HIS A 8 35.24 -23.69 25.52
CA HIS A 8 34.17 -24.56 24.99
C HIS A 8 33.00 -23.82 24.35
N LEU A 9 33.29 -22.75 23.60
CA LEU A 9 32.33 -22.20 22.64
C LEU A 9 32.95 -22.19 21.23
N ASP A 10 33.40 -23.35 20.77
CA ASP A 10 33.48 -23.61 19.33
C ASP A 10 32.05 -23.75 18.81
N LYS A 11 31.40 -22.58 18.66
CA LYS A 11 30.29 -22.38 17.74
C LYS A 11 30.81 -22.78 16.37
N ARG A 12 30.68 -24.06 16.02
CA ARG A 12 30.62 -24.50 14.64
C ARG A 12 29.64 -23.55 13.96
N ARG A 13 30.15 -22.56 13.24
CA ARG A 13 29.38 -21.87 12.22
C ARG A 13 29.05 -22.96 11.23
N VAL A 14 27.90 -23.60 11.43
CA VAL A 14 27.28 -24.43 10.42
C VAL A 14 27.10 -23.47 9.27
N LEU A 15 28.00 -23.53 8.30
CA LEU A 15 27.86 -22.80 7.05
C LEU A 15 26.45 -23.14 6.56
N PRO A 16 25.61 -22.14 6.26
CA PRO A 16 24.28 -22.44 5.75
C PRO A 16 24.45 -23.41 4.57
N PRO A 17 23.66 -24.48 4.50
CA PRO A 17 23.83 -25.50 3.48
C PRO A 17 23.90 -24.82 2.12
N VAL A 18 24.92 -25.17 1.33
CA VAL A 18 25.09 -24.67 -0.04
C VAL A 18 23.78 -24.93 -0.78
N ARG A 19 23.00 -23.87 -1.03
CA ARG A 19 21.70 -24.01 -1.69
C ARG A 19 21.95 -24.62 -3.05
N LYS A 20 21.39 -25.81 -3.29
CA LYS A 20 21.37 -26.38 -4.65
C LYS A 20 20.74 -25.33 -5.58
N PRO A 21 21.32 -25.08 -6.76
CA PRO A 21 20.70 -24.18 -7.72
C PRO A 21 19.29 -24.68 -8.00
N VAL A 22 18.31 -23.82 -7.77
CA VAL A 22 16.90 -24.11 -8.08
C VAL A 22 16.82 -24.30 -9.58
N PRO A 23 16.14 -25.34 -10.10
CA PRO A 23 15.87 -25.45 -11.53
C PRO A 23 15.23 -24.15 -12.05
N TRP A 24 15.65 -23.70 -13.23
CA TRP A 24 15.21 -22.42 -13.78
C TRP A 24 13.67 -22.31 -13.88
N GLU A 25 13.00 -23.42 -14.20
CA GLU A 25 11.54 -23.51 -14.24
C GLU A 25 10.88 -23.15 -12.89
N ASP A 26 11.40 -23.71 -11.79
CA ASP A 26 10.88 -23.48 -10.45
C ASP A 26 11.15 -22.05 -9.98
N PHE A 27 12.32 -21.51 -10.33
CA PHE A 27 12.64 -20.11 -10.05
C PHE A 27 11.69 -19.16 -10.79
N TYR A 28 11.48 -19.38 -12.09
CA TYR A 28 10.55 -18.60 -12.91
C TYR A 28 9.12 -18.65 -12.37
N LYS A 29 8.62 -19.86 -12.03
CA LYS A 29 7.29 -20.04 -11.44
C LYS A 29 7.13 -19.28 -10.12
N GLN A 30 8.10 -19.39 -9.22
CA GLN A 30 8.07 -18.68 -7.93
C GLN A 30 8.09 -17.16 -8.13
N PHE A 31 8.93 -16.65 -9.02
CA PHE A 31 9.03 -15.22 -9.28
C PHE A 31 7.74 -14.67 -9.91
N ARG A 32 7.19 -15.37 -10.91
CA ARG A 32 5.91 -15.02 -11.53
C ARG A 32 4.77 -15.03 -10.51
N GLN A 33 4.69 -16.06 -9.67
CA GLN A 33 3.66 -16.15 -8.62
C GLN A 33 3.77 -14.97 -7.66
N HIS A 34 4.98 -14.63 -7.22
CA HIS A 34 5.20 -13.51 -6.33
C HIS A 34 4.74 -12.18 -6.95
N ILE A 35 5.00 -11.95 -8.24
CA ILE A 35 4.51 -10.76 -8.95
C ILE A 35 2.98 -10.73 -8.99
N VAL A 36 2.33 -11.84 -9.30
CA VAL A 36 0.87 -11.93 -9.34
C VAL A 36 0.27 -11.63 -7.97
N ASP A 37 0.83 -12.21 -6.91
CA ASP A 37 0.37 -11.98 -5.54
C ASP A 37 0.53 -10.50 -5.14
N GLU A 38 1.64 -9.88 -5.52
CA GLU A 38 1.90 -8.47 -5.28
C GLU A 38 0.89 -7.54 -5.99
N HIS A 39 0.57 -7.82 -7.26
CA HIS A 39 -0.46 -7.09 -7.99
C HIS A 39 -1.85 -7.27 -7.37
N ASN A 40 -2.20 -8.50 -6.98
CA ASN A 40 -3.48 -8.78 -6.34
C ASN A 40 -3.64 -8.01 -5.02
N ILE A 41 -2.59 -7.94 -4.20
CA ILE A 41 -2.61 -7.18 -2.94
C ILE A 41 -2.74 -5.68 -3.20
N LEU A 42 -2.05 -5.13 -4.21
CA LEU A 42 -2.23 -3.73 -4.60
C LEU A 42 -3.66 -3.44 -5.03
N ASN A 43 -4.23 -4.28 -5.89
CA ASN A 43 -5.62 -4.13 -6.36
C ASN A 43 -6.61 -4.19 -5.18
N GLN A 44 -6.45 -5.17 -4.28
CA GLN A 44 -7.29 -5.28 -3.08
C GLN A 44 -7.20 -4.03 -2.21
N ARG A 45 -6.01 -3.45 -2.01
CA ARG A 45 -5.86 -2.19 -1.25
C ARG A 45 -6.57 -1.03 -1.91
N THR A 46 -6.51 -0.91 -3.23
CA THR A 46 -7.23 0.12 -4.00
C THR A 46 -8.75 -0.04 -3.85
N ILE A 47 -9.26 -1.27 -3.90
CA ILE A 47 -10.67 -1.57 -3.66
C ILE A 47 -11.08 -1.20 -2.22
N TRP A 48 -10.29 -1.62 -1.22
CA TRP A 48 -10.54 -1.28 0.17
C TRP A 48 -10.52 0.22 0.43
N LEU A 49 -9.62 0.95 -0.24
CA LEU A 49 -9.60 2.41 -0.20
C LEU A 49 -10.92 2.96 -0.76
N ALA A 50 -11.31 2.56 -1.99
CA ALA A 50 -12.54 3.05 -2.61
C ALA A 50 -13.78 2.84 -1.70
N ILE A 51 -13.94 1.63 -1.15
CA ILE A 51 -15.05 1.30 -0.24
C ILE A 51 -15.03 2.21 1.01
N SER A 52 -13.86 2.35 1.64
CA SER A 52 -13.72 3.18 2.85
C SER A 52 -14.04 4.65 2.56
N GLN A 53 -13.59 5.15 1.41
CA GLN A 53 -13.83 6.53 1.00
C GLN A 53 -15.31 6.77 0.68
N SER A 54 -16.00 5.82 0.04
CA SER A 54 -17.46 5.89 -0.13
C SER A 54 -18.20 5.98 1.22
N PHE A 55 -17.76 5.23 2.22
CA PHE A 55 -18.30 5.31 3.57
C PHE A 55 -18.10 6.71 4.19
N PHE A 56 -16.87 7.26 4.11
CA PHE A 56 -16.60 8.61 4.61
C PHE A 56 -17.39 9.70 3.88
N PHE A 57 -17.51 9.63 2.55
CA PHE A 57 -18.34 10.57 1.79
C PHE A 57 -19.82 10.46 2.16
N GLY A 58 -20.35 9.25 2.33
CA GLY A 58 -21.73 9.05 2.78
C GLY A 58 -21.98 9.64 4.17
N GLY A 59 -21.06 9.39 5.11
CA GLY A 59 -21.09 9.99 6.45
C GLY A 59 -21.03 11.51 6.41
N TYR A 60 -20.07 12.06 5.66
CA TYR A 60 -19.91 13.52 5.51
C TYR A 60 -21.16 14.16 4.89
N ALA A 61 -21.68 13.61 3.80
CA ALA A 61 -22.89 14.12 3.15
C ALA A 61 -24.11 14.06 4.08
N SER A 62 -24.23 13.02 4.91
CA SER A 62 -25.32 12.91 5.89
C SER A 62 -25.24 14.01 6.94
N VAL A 63 -24.04 14.29 7.47
CA VAL A 63 -23.81 15.35 8.46
C VAL A 63 -23.98 16.75 7.83
N ALA A 64 -23.49 16.94 6.61
CA ALA A 64 -23.59 18.21 5.89
C ALA A 64 -25.02 18.58 5.47
N ASN A 65 -25.88 17.59 5.23
CA ASN A 65 -27.30 17.80 4.91
C ASN A 65 -28.22 17.78 6.14
N ALA A 66 -27.69 17.55 7.35
CA ALA A 66 -28.49 17.57 8.55
C ALA A 66 -29.03 19.00 8.83
N PRO A 67 -30.26 19.14 9.39
CA PRO A 67 -30.85 20.44 9.67
C PRO A 67 -29.96 21.32 10.53
N LYS A 68 -29.82 22.61 10.16
CA LYS A 68 -28.99 23.58 10.91
C LYS A 68 -29.47 23.84 12.33
N GLU A 69 -30.78 23.73 12.56
CA GLU A 69 -31.38 23.86 13.88
C GLU A 69 -31.46 22.47 14.54
N ALA A 70 -30.39 22.12 15.25
CA ALA A 70 -30.37 20.91 16.05
C ALA A 70 -31.47 20.97 17.12
N LYS A 71 -32.22 19.87 17.30
CA LYS A 71 -33.25 19.75 18.35
C LYS A 71 -32.71 19.96 19.77
N SER A 72 -31.40 19.82 19.96
CA SER A 72 -30.70 20.09 21.20
C SER A 72 -29.32 20.69 20.89
N PRO A 73 -28.83 21.65 21.70
CA PRO A 73 -27.51 22.28 21.52
C PRO A 73 -26.35 21.27 21.58
N ILE A 74 -26.54 20.13 22.25
CA ILE A 74 -25.54 19.04 22.32
C ILE A 74 -25.27 18.47 20.92
N PHE A 75 -26.31 18.30 20.10
CA PHE A 75 -26.17 17.75 18.75
C PHE A 75 -25.52 18.73 17.77
N ALA A 76 -25.69 20.04 17.98
CA ALA A 76 -25.03 21.05 17.15
C ALA A 76 -23.50 20.96 17.29
N GLY A 77 -22.98 20.91 18.52
CA GLY A 77 -21.55 20.75 18.75
C GLY A 77 -20.97 19.43 18.21
N GLN A 78 -21.75 18.35 18.24
CA GLN A 78 -21.35 17.08 17.65
C GLN A 78 -21.32 17.13 16.12
N GLN A 79 -22.28 17.82 15.49
CA GLN A 79 -22.32 18.01 14.04
C GLN A 79 -21.08 18.78 13.56
N ASP A 80 -20.72 19.88 14.23
CA ASP A 80 -19.54 20.68 13.88
C ASP A 80 -18.24 19.87 14.02
N LEU A 81 -18.11 19.11 15.11
CA LEU A 81 -16.96 18.23 15.32
C LEU A 81 -16.87 17.16 14.23
N LEU A 82 -17.98 16.52 13.87
CA LEU A 82 -18.02 15.49 12.83
C LEU A 82 -17.70 16.05 11.45
N LEU A 83 -18.15 17.27 11.13
CA LEU A 83 -17.86 17.92 9.85
C LEU A 83 -16.35 18.06 9.61
N TRP A 84 -15.55 18.32 10.65
CA TRP A 84 -14.09 18.38 10.52
C TRP A 84 -13.39 17.01 10.72
N LEU A 85 -13.89 16.19 11.63
CA LEU A 85 -13.27 14.92 11.99
C LEU A 85 -13.37 13.89 10.86
N ILE A 86 -14.51 13.82 10.16
CA ILE A 86 -14.72 12.85 9.07
C ILE A 86 -13.72 13.08 7.92
N PRO A 87 -13.60 14.28 7.33
CA PRO A 87 -12.60 14.57 6.31
C PRO A 87 -11.16 14.30 6.77
N SER A 88 -10.85 14.66 8.02
CA SER A 88 -9.50 14.47 8.58
C SER A 88 -9.15 12.99 8.70
N ALA A 89 -10.07 12.18 9.23
CA ALA A 89 -9.89 10.73 9.33
C ALA A 89 -9.79 10.07 7.94
N ALA A 90 -10.62 10.50 6.99
CA ALA A 90 -10.60 10.00 5.62
C ALA A 90 -9.28 10.31 4.91
N LEU A 91 -8.73 11.53 5.11
CA LEU A 91 -7.45 11.96 4.56
C LEU A 91 -6.29 11.16 5.15
N VAL A 92 -6.28 10.93 6.47
CA VAL A 92 -5.27 10.08 7.12
C VAL A 92 -5.31 8.66 6.58
N ALA A 93 -6.51 8.08 6.40
CA ALA A 93 -6.66 6.75 5.81
C ALA A 93 -6.11 6.70 4.37
N CYS A 94 -6.38 7.71 3.54
CA CYS A 94 -5.79 7.85 2.21
C CYS A 94 -4.26 7.86 2.25
N ILE A 95 -3.67 8.68 3.13
CA ILE A 95 -2.21 8.81 3.26
C ILE A 95 -1.57 7.48 3.67
N CYS A 96 -2.14 6.78 4.66
CA CYS A 96 -1.65 5.48 5.11
C CYS A 96 -1.66 4.44 3.98
N ILE A 97 -2.76 4.38 3.22
CA ILE A 97 -2.85 3.46 2.08
C ILE A 97 -1.88 3.86 0.97
N PHE A 98 -1.74 5.16 0.70
CA PHE A 98 -0.81 5.68 -0.31
C PHE A 98 0.64 5.32 -0.01
N PHE A 99 1.09 5.46 1.24
CA PHE A 99 2.43 4.96 1.64
C PHE A 99 2.56 3.45 1.47
N GLY A 100 1.49 2.70 1.77
CA GLY A 100 1.45 1.26 1.52
C GLY A 100 1.62 0.89 0.04
N VAL A 101 1.05 1.68 -0.88
CA VAL A 101 1.23 1.54 -2.33
C VAL A 101 2.67 1.85 -2.72
N ILE A 102 3.23 2.97 -2.25
CA ILE A 102 4.62 3.37 -2.54
C ILE A 102 5.61 2.29 -2.12
N ALA A 103 5.50 1.80 -0.87
CA ALA A 103 6.41 0.78 -0.34
C ALA A 103 6.40 -0.50 -1.19
N ARG A 104 5.20 -0.90 -1.66
CA ARG A 104 5.00 -2.06 -2.54
C ARG A 104 5.59 -1.83 -3.92
N SER A 105 5.36 -0.66 -4.53
CA SER A 105 5.96 -0.31 -5.82
C SER A 105 7.49 -0.34 -5.78
N ILE A 106 8.10 0.16 -4.69
CA ILE A 106 9.56 0.10 -4.50
C ILE A 106 10.04 -1.35 -4.38
N SER A 107 9.33 -2.18 -3.62
CA SER A 107 9.66 -3.62 -3.48
C SER A 107 9.61 -4.33 -4.83
N MET A 108 8.57 -4.09 -5.63
CA MET A 108 8.42 -4.65 -6.98
C MET A 108 9.58 -4.24 -7.89
N HIS A 109 9.96 -2.96 -7.90
CA HIS A 109 11.11 -2.50 -8.68
C HIS A 109 12.43 -3.15 -8.24
N SER A 110 12.60 -3.36 -6.93
CA SER A 110 13.78 -4.07 -6.41
C SER A 110 13.82 -5.53 -6.87
N LEU A 111 12.67 -6.22 -6.88
CA LEU A 111 12.53 -7.60 -7.33
C LEU A 111 12.82 -7.73 -8.83
N GLN A 112 12.25 -6.86 -9.65
CA GLN A 112 12.50 -6.83 -11.10
C GLN A 112 14.00 -6.61 -11.38
N LYS A 113 14.63 -5.65 -10.71
CA LYS A 113 16.07 -5.41 -10.86
C LYS A 113 16.92 -6.63 -10.47
N LYS A 114 16.55 -7.38 -9.42
CA LYS A 114 17.25 -8.61 -9.02
C LYS A 114 17.09 -9.72 -10.06
N PHE A 115 15.92 -9.81 -10.69
CA PHE A 115 15.68 -10.75 -11.78
C PHE A 115 16.54 -10.41 -13.01
N ASP A 116 16.56 -9.14 -13.43
CA ASP A 116 17.38 -8.70 -14.57
C ASP A 116 18.88 -8.94 -14.33
N LEU A 117 19.36 -8.70 -13.11
CA LEU A 117 20.75 -8.94 -12.71
C LEU A 117 21.11 -10.43 -12.63
N SER A 118 20.14 -11.32 -12.51
CA SER A 118 20.41 -12.77 -12.49
C SER A 118 20.89 -13.29 -13.84
N GLY A 119 20.69 -12.54 -14.93
CA GLY A 119 21.24 -12.83 -16.27
C GLY A 119 20.70 -14.12 -16.90
N GLN A 120 19.76 -14.80 -16.26
CA GLN A 120 19.14 -16.02 -16.73
C GLN A 120 17.96 -15.63 -17.62
N PHE A 121 18.24 -15.21 -18.85
CA PHE A 121 17.22 -15.12 -19.88
C PHE A 121 17.22 -16.43 -20.65
N ASP A 122 16.20 -17.26 -20.40
CA ASP A 122 15.93 -18.44 -21.21
C ASP A 122 14.84 -18.08 -22.22
N GLU A 123 15.17 -18.15 -23.51
CA GLU A 123 14.25 -17.86 -24.63
C GLU A 123 12.99 -18.74 -24.61
N ASN A 124 13.03 -19.88 -23.91
CA ASN A 124 11.89 -20.80 -23.79
C ASN A 124 10.78 -20.28 -22.85
N TYR A 125 11.01 -19.20 -22.10
CA TYR A 125 10.05 -18.66 -21.14
C TYR A 125 9.53 -17.29 -21.58
N PRO A 126 8.22 -17.02 -21.43
CA PRO A 126 7.65 -15.74 -21.83
C PRO A 126 8.20 -14.61 -20.94
N PRO A 127 8.28 -13.38 -21.47
CA PRO A 127 8.66 -12.22 -20.68
C PRO A 127 7.67 -12.03 -19.51
N ILE A 128 8.23 -11.74 -18.34
CA ILE A 128 7.46 -11.58 -17.09
C ILE A 128 6.73 -10.23 -17.06
N ASP A 129 7.23 -9.24 -17.79
CA ASP A 129 6.58 -7.93 -17.93
C ASP A 129 5.52 -7.98 -19.05
N ALA A 130 4.30 -7.58 -18.71
CA ALA A 130 3.31 -7.19 -19.72
C ALA A 130 3.86 -5.98 -20.51
N GLY A 131 3.49 -5.85 -21.78
CA GLY A 131 3.96 -4.75 -22.64
C GLY A 131 3.84 -3.38 -21.96
N LYS A 132 4.78 -2.46 -22.24
CA LYS A 132 4.93 -1.15 -21.56
C LYS A 132 3.60 -0.39 -21.34
N ASN A 133 2.68 -0.49 -22.30
CA ASN A 133 1.38 0.18 -22.25
C ASN A 133 0.45 -0.40 -21.16
N VAL A 134 0.43 -1.72 -20.99
CA VAL A 134 -0.40 -2.39 -19.98
C VAL A 134 0.10 -2.03 -18.58
N LYS A 135 1.42 -2.06 -18.39
CA LYS A 135 2.07 -1.66 -17.14
C LYS A 135 1.76 -0.21 -16.77
N MET A 136 1.72 0.69 -17.75
CA MET A 136 1.33 2.08 -17.52
C MET A 136 -0.13 2.20 -17.06
N MET A 137 -1.08 1.50 -17.68
CA MET A 137 -2.49 1.56 -17.30
C MET A 137 -2.75 1.01 -15.89
N GLU A 138 -2.05 -0.07 -15.51
CA GLU A 138 -2.16 -0.64 -14.17
C GLU A 138 -1.61 0.30 -13.10
N VAL A 139 -0.44 0.90 -13.34
CA VAL A 139 0.15 1.89 -12.44
C VAL A 139 -0.76 3.11 -12.34
N PHE A 140 -1.30 3.58 -13.46
CA PHE A 140 -2.20 4.74 -13.48
C PHE A 140 -3.42 4.54 -12.57
N SER A 141 -4.06 3.37 -12.65
CA SER A 141 -5.24 3.04 -11.83
C SER A 141 -4.93 3.04 -10.33
N VAL A 142 -3.82 2.41 -9.93
CA VAL A 142 -3.45 2.28 -8.50
C VAL A 142 -3.04 3.61 -7.87
N TRP A 143 -2.42 4.50 -8.64
CA TRP A 143 -1.90 5.76 -8.11
C TRP A 143 -2.92 6.89 -8.11
N ILE A 144 -3.79 6.96 -9.11
CA ILE A 144 -4.69 8.11 -9.27
C ILE A 144 -5.79 8.12 -8.25
N LEU A 145 -6.35 6.96 -7.93
CA LEU A 145 -7.49 6.87 -7.04
C LEU A 145 -7.18 7.43 -5.63
N PRO A 146 -6.04 7.07 -4.98
CA PRO A 146 -5.60 7.74 -3.76
C PRO A 146 -5.39 9.25 -3.89
N ILE A 147 -4.77 9.70 -5.00
CA ILE A 147 -4.47 11.12 -5.22
C ILE A 147 -5.76 11.93 -5.35
N VAL A 148 -6.72 11.44 -6.13
CA VAL A 148 -8.03 12.09 -6.30
C VAL A 148 -8.71 12.24 -4.94
N PHE A 149 -8.79 11.18 -4.14
CA PHE A 149 -9.42 11.27 -2.82
C PHE A 149 -8.69 12.22 -1.87
N MET A 150 -7.35 12.21 -1.85
CA MET A 150 -6.57 13.16 -1.03
C MET A 150 -6.89 14.60 -1.43
N ILE A 151 -6.87 14.92 -2.72
CA ILE A 151 -7.18 16.25 -3.23
C ILE A 151 -8.61 16.66 -2.85
N THR A 152 -9.58 15.76 -3.01
CA THR A 152 -10.98 16.02 -2.65
C THR A 152 -11.12 16.37 -1.17
N TRP A 153 -10.53 15.59 -0.25
CA TRP A 153 -10.62 15.89 1.19
C TRP A 153 -9.87 17.15 1.59
N ILE A 154 -8.72 17.42 0.96
CA ILE A 154 -7.99 18.68 1.17
C ILE A 154 -8.85 19.88 0.77
N ILE A 155 -9.54 19.81 -0.38
CA ILE A 155 -10.43 20.89 -0.83
C ILE A 155 -11.59 21.09 0.14
N ILE A 156 -12.22 20.00 0.60
CA ILE A 156 -13.32 20.06 1.58
C ILE A 156 -12.84 20.72 2.88
N LEU A 157 -11.71 20.27 3.43
CA LEU A 157 -11.13 20.83 4.64
C LEU A 157 -10.76 22.31 4.47
N ALA A 158 -10.09 22.66 3.36
CA ALA A 158 -9.71 24.04 3.08
C ALA A 158 -10.93 24.96 3.00
N LYS A 159 -12.01 24.51 2.35
CA LYS A 159 -13.27 25.26 2.31
C LYS A 159 -13.88 25.44 3.69
N GLN A 160 -13.85 24.41 4.53
CA GLN A 160 -14.37 24.50 5.89
C GLN A 160 -13.58 25.51 6.73
N PHE A 161 -12.25 25.51 6.66
CA PHE A 161 -11.42 26.47 7.41
C PHE A 161 -11.49 27.91 6.91
N ILE A 162 -11.77 28.14 5.63
CA ILE A 162 -11.89 29.50 5.06
C ILE A 162 -13.24 30.14 5.43
N HIS A 163 -14.27 29.34 5.68
CA HIS A 163 -15.62 29.81 6.00
C HIS A 163 -15.95 29.83 7.51
N VAL A 164 -15.03 29.37 8.36
CA VAL A 164 -15.07 29.49 9.83
C VAL A 164 -14.28 30.73 10.25
#